data_AF-A0A6P1F9I0-F1
#
_entry.id   AF-A0A6P1F9I0-F1
#
_cell.length_a   1.000
_cell.length_b   1.000
_cell.length_c   1.000
_cell.angle_alpha   90.00
_cell.angle_beta   90.00
_cell.angle_gamma   90.00
#
_symmetry.space_group_name_H-M   'P 1'
#
loop_
_entity.id
_entity.type
_entity.pdbx_description
1 polymer ?
#
loop_
_entity_poly.entity_id
_entity_poly.type
_entity_poly.pdbx_seq_one_letter_code
_entity_poly.pdbx_strand_id
1 'polypeptide(L)'
;MSEDDAGRSRPALAEAASRLLHRVASGDRAAFAELFDHFSALFTASVSTVHAEHALRDRICTEAFTEVWRRAGEGARATEPVLWLLEVLCETLHSSAGSARRPLGDGLLALSCPDRELLLLASAGRYSQPEIAALTGVGEPRLRTILRDALRTLRGGELLTA
;
A
#
# COMPACT_ATOMS: atom_id res chain seq x y z
N MET A 1 -6.70 25.98 4.68
CA MET A 1 -6.82 24.52 4.58
C MET A 1 -5.39 24.02 4.51
N SER A 2 -4.83 23.66 5.65
CA SER A 2 -3.41 23.81 5.97
C SER A 2 -2.58 22.60 5.54
N GLU A 3 -1.48 22.85 4.82
CA GLU A 3 -0.47 21.85 4.45
C GLU A 3 0.28 21.27 5.67
N ASP A 4 0.20 21.93 6.83
CA ASP A 4 0.84 21.54 8.09
C ASP A 4 0.27 20.29 8.78
N ASP A 5 -0.98 19.92 8.51
CA ASP A 5 -1.61 18.73 9.12
C ASP A 5 -1.09 17.40 8.54
N ALA A 6 -0.56 17.49 7.32
CA ALA A 6 -0.02 16.35 6.59
C ALA A 6 1.30 15.87 7.20
N GLY A 7 2.15 16.78 7.69
CA GLY A 7 3.49 16.47 8.22
C GLY A 7 3.50 15.86 9.64
N ARG A 8 2.44 16.06 10.44
CA ARG A 8 2.38 15.57 11.84
C ARG A 8 1.70 14.20 11.98
N SER A 9 0.92 13.76 10.98
CA SER A 9 0.12 12.53 11.04
C SER A 9 0.87 11.24 10.64
N ARG A 10 2.11 11.33 10.14
CA ARG A 10 2.74 10.24 9.36
C ARG A 10 3.71 9.29 10.09
N PRO A 11 4.16 9.55 11.33
CA PRO A 11 4.64 8.48 12.24
C PRO A 11 3.49 7.86 13.05
N ALA A 12 2.44 8.66 13.31
CA ALA A 12 1.27 8.23 14.06
C ALA A 12 0.49 7.11 13.36
N LEU A 13 0.49 7.08 12.02
CA LEU A 13 -0.17 6.02 11.25
C LEU A 13 0.49 4.64 11.46
N ALA A 14 1.82 4.57 11.58
CA ALA A 14 2.52 3.32 11.85
C ALA A 14 2.24 2.79 13.27
N GLU A 15 2.25 3.69 14.26
CA GLU A 15 1.86 3.37 15.64
C GLU A 15 0.39 2.95 15.73
N ALA A 16 -0.51 3.66 15.04
CA ALA A 16 -1.92 3.31 14.94
C ALA A 16 -2.09 1.92 14.31
N ALA A 17 -1.39 1.62 13.22
CA ALA A 17 -1.42 0.30 12.60
C ALA A 17 -1.01 -0.80 13.59
N SER A 18 0.12 -0.63 14.27
CA SER A 18 0.61 -1.59 15.28
C SER A 18 -0.44 -1.85 16.37
N ARG A 19 -0.93 -0.78 17.01
CA ARG A 19 -1.92 -0.85 18.10
C ARG A 19 -3.24 -1.46 17.64
N LEU A 20 -3.74 -1.07 16.47
CA LEU A 20 -5.01 -1.55 15.94
C LEU A 20 -4.92 -3.01 15.52
N LEU A 21 -3.85 -3.44 14.82
CA LEU A 21 -3.67 -4.83 14.42
C LEU A 21 -3.62 -5.78 15.62
N HIS A 22 -2.98 -5.39 16.73
CA HIS A 22 -2.99 -6.16 17.97
C HIS A 22 -4.42 -6.39 18.51
N ARG A 23 -5.28 -5.36 18.47
CA ARG A 23 -6.68 -5.47 18.90
C ARG A 23 -7.53 -6.24 17.91
N VAL A 24 -7.33 -6.05 16.61
CA VAL A 24 -8.03 -6.81 15.57
C VAL A 24 -7.69 -8.30 15.69
N ALA A 25 -6.45 -8.64 16.01
CA ALA A 25 -6.03 -10.03 16.22
C ALA A 25 -6.75 -10.74 17.37
N SER A 26 -7.33 -10.00 18.34
CA SER A 26 -8.19 -10.56 19.39
C SER A 26 -9.68 -10.59 19.04
N GLY A 27 -10.05 -10.19 17.82
CA GLY A 27 -11.43 -10.16 17.35
C GLY A 27 -12.19 -8.85 17.64
N ASP A 28 -11.48 -7.77 17.97
CA ASP A 28 -12.08 -6.46 18.22
C ASP A 28 -12.60 -5.81 16.91
N ARG A 29 -13.93 -5.85 16.75
CA ARG A 29 -14.61 -5.26 15.57
C ARG A 29 -14.54 -3.74 15.53
N ALA A 30 -14.50 -3.06 16.68
CA ALA A 30 -14.40 -1.61 16.73
C ALA A 30 -12.99 -1.16 16.32
N ALA A 31 -11.96 -1.88 16.76
CA ALA A 31 -10.58 -1.66 16.29
C ALA A 31 -10.45 -1.87 14.77
N PHE A 32 -11.16 -2.86 14.22
CA PHE A 32 -11.16 -3.07 12.77
C PHE A 32 -11.84 -1.93 12.01
N ALA A 33 -12.93 -1.38 12.53
CA ALA A 33 -13.58 -0.21 11.95
C ALA A 33 -12.64 1.01 11.98
N GLU A 34 -11.97 1.28 13.10
CA GLU A 34 -10.93 2.33 13.17
C GLU A 34 -9.81 2.09 12.16
N LEU A 35 -9.33 0.85 12.01
CA LEU A 35 -8.30 0.51 11.02
C LEU A 35 -8.79 0.75 9.59
N PHE A 36 -10.02 0.38 9.28
CA PHE A 36 -10.65 0.67 7.99
C PHE A 36 -10.68 2.17 7.71
N ASP A 37 -11.11 2.99 8.67
CA ASP A 37 -11.19 4.45 8.51
C ASP A 37 -9.81 5.07 8.22
N HIS A 38 -8.76 4.59 8.88
CA HIS A 38 -7.39 5.10 8.67
C HIS A 38 -6.80 4.70 7.31
N PHE A 39 -7.09 3.49 6.82
CA PHE A 39 -6.39 2.90 5.66
C PHE A 39 -7.22 2.85 4.37
N SER A 40 -8.55 3.04 4.43
CA SER A 40 -9.45 2.96 3.27
C SER A 40 -9.04 3.91 2.14
N ALA A 41 -8.69 5.15 2.46
CA ALA A 41 -8.27 6.15 1.47
C ALA A 41 -6.95 5.76 0.80
N LEU A 42 -6.00 5.19 1.56
CA LEU A 42 -4.74 4.70 1.01
C LEU A 42 -4.96 3.49 0.09
N PHE A 43 -5.73 2.50 0.54
CA PHE A 43 -6.04 1.31 -0.26
C PHE A 43 -6.76 1.71 -1.55
N THR A 44 -7.76 2.57 -1.46
CA THR A 44 -8.50 3.08 -2.63
C THR A 44 -7.58 3.79 -3.63
N ALA A 45 -6.68 4.65 -3.14
CA ALA A 45 -5.70 5.33 -3.99
C ALA A 45 -4.76 4.33 -4.67
N SER A 46 -4.18 3.39 -3.92
CA SER A 46 -3.28 2.35 -4.44
C SER A 46 -3.95 1.45 -5.47
N VAL A 47 -5.18 0.99 -5.22
CA VAL A 47 -5.91 0.15 -6.20
C VAL A 47 -6.23 0.95 -7.46
N SER A 48 -6.46 2.25 -7.34
CA SER A 48 -6.71 3.15 -8.46
C SER A 48 -5.49 3.43 -9.34
N THR A 49 -4.27 3.20 -8.85
CA THR A 49 -3.07 3.32 -9.70
C THR A 49 -2.89 2.12 -10.61
N VAL A 50 -3.43 0.95 -10.21
CA VAL A 50 -3.31 -0.31 -10.94
C VAL A 50 -4.52 -0.58 -11.85
N HIS A 51 -5.75 -0.35 -11.37
CA HIS A 51 -6.97 -0.70 -12.08
C HIS A 51 -7.83 0.54 -12.40
N ALA A 52 -8.46 0.56 -13.58
CA ALA A 52 -9.35 1.64 -14.00
C ALA A 52 -10.83 1.40 -13.64
N GLU A 53 -11.28 0.14 -13.65
CA GLU A 53 -12.69 -0.22 -13.46
C GLU A 53 -13.14 -0.10 -12.00
N HIS A 54 -14.13 0.76 -11.74
CA HIS A 54 -14.58 1.05 -10.37
C HIS A 54 -15.07 -0.19 -9.60
N ALA A 55 -15.92 -1.02 -10.21
CA ALA A 55 -16.49 -2.19 -9.55
C ALA A 55 -15.43 -3.20 -9.11
N LEU A 56 -14.37 -3.36 -9.92
CA LEU A 56 -13.22 -4.18 -9.56
C LEU A 56 -12.43 -3.59 -8.39
N ARG A 57 -12.21 -2.26 -8.39
CA ARG A 57 -11.49 -1.60 -7.29
C ARG A 57 -12.20 -1.79 -5.95
N ASP A 58 -13.52 -1.63 -5.92
CA ASP A 58 -14.33 -1.79 -4.70
C ASP A 58 -14.26 -3.23 -4.17
N ARG A 59 -14.31 -4.22 -5.09
CA ARG A 59 -14.15 -5.64 -4.74
C ARG A 59 -12.77 -5.90 -4.13
N ILE A 60 -11.70 -5.43 -4.76
CA ILE A 60 -10.32 -5.61 -4.28
C ILE A 60 -10.14 -4.98 -2.90
N CYS A 61 -10.65 -3.76 -2.68
CA CYS A 61 -10.59 -3.12 -1.36
C CYS A 61 -11.31 -3.96 -0.29
N THR A 62 -12.51 -4.44 -0.60
CA THR A 62 -13.29 -5.28 0.32
C THR A 62 -12.58 -6.58 0.65
N GLU A 63 -12.03 -7.25 -0.37
CA GLU A 63 -11.28 -8.49 -0.23
C GLU A 63 -9.99 -8.29 0.57
N ALA A 64 -9.25 -7.21 0.30
CA ALA A 64 -8.03 -6.87 1.03
C ALA A 64 -8.31 -6.64 2.52
N PHE A 65 -9.34 -5.87 2.87
CA PHE A 65 -9.72 -5.69 4.28
C PHE A 65 -10.22 -6.98 4.94
N THR A 66 -10.89 -7.85 4.18
CA THR A 66 -11.28 -9.18 4.68
C THR A 66 -10.05 -10.04 4.99
N GLU A 67 -9.04 -9.99 4.14
CA GLU A 67 -7.78 -10.69 4.38
C GLU A 67 -6.97 -10.09 5.53
N VAL A 68 -6.99 -8.77 5.69
CA VAL A 68 -6.42 -8.11 6.88
C VAL A 68 -7.06 -8.62 8.16
N TRP A 69 -8.39 -8.74 8.21
CA TRP A 69 -9.09 -9.32 9.36
C TRP A 69 -8.67 -10.78 9.59
N ARG A 70 -8.68 -11.61 8.55
CA ARG A 70 -8.36 -13.05 8.65
C ARG A 70 -6.93 -13.29 9.13
N ARG A 71 -5.99 -12.45 8.72
CA ARG A 71 -4.55 -12.59 8.99
C ARG A 71 -4.04 -11.61 10.05
N ALA A 72 -4.91 -10.93 10.79
CA ALA A 72 -4.51 -9.90 11.74
C ALA A 72 -3.48 -10.37 12.77
N GLY A 73 -3.48 -11.67 13.12
CA GLY A 73 -2.46 -12.26 14.00
C GLY A 73 -1.04 -12.25 13.43
N GLU A 74 -0.86 -12.25 12.11
CA GLU A 74 0.42 -12.04 11.43
C GLU A 74 0.81 -10.56 11.49
N GLY A 75 -0.12 -9.67 11.14
CA GLY A 75 0.09 -8.22 11.17
C GLY A 75 0.43 -7.69 12.56
N ALA A 76 -0.20 -8.23 13.61
CA ALA A 76 0.13 -7.89 14.99
C ALA A 76 1.58 -8.25 15.37
N ARG A 77 2.20 -9.23 14.70
CA ARG A 77 3.60 -9.63 14.92
C ARG A 77 4.58 -8.98 13.94
N ALA A 78 4.08 -8.21 12.96
CA ALA A 78 4.92 -7.58 11.96
C ALA A 78 5.70 -6.42 12.57
N THR A 79 7.02 -6.40 12.32
CA THR A 79 7.88 -5.27 12.70
C THR A 79 7.48 -3.99 11.98
N GLU A 80 7.01 -4.11 10.74
CA GLU A 80 6.58 -3.01 9.88
C GLU A 80 5.10 -3.17 9.51
N PRO A 81 4.17 -2.77 10.39
CA PRO A 81 2.73 -3.07 10.23
C PRO A 81 2.11 -2.40 8.99
N VAL A 82 2.62 -1.24 8.58
CA VAL A 82 2.14 -0.56 7.36
C VAL A 82 2.60 -1.31 6.11
N LEU A 83 3.83 -1.83 6.08
CA LEU A 83 4.30 -2.67 4.97
C LEU A 83 3.49 -3.95 4.89
N TRP A 84 3.20 -4.59 6.03
CA TRP A 84 2.35 -5.79 6.05
C TRP A 84 0.94 -5.52 5.50
N LEU A 85 0.31 -4.39 5.87
CA LEU A 85 -0.99 -4.00 5.31
C LEU A 85 -0.94 -3.84 3.77
N LEU A 86 0.13 -3.23 3.25
CA LEU A 86 0.33 -3.03 1.82
C LEU A 86 0.68 -4.33 1.10
N GLU A 87 1.40 -5.23 1.75
CA GLU A 87 1.70 -6.57 1.24
C GLU A 87 0.41 -7.35 1.04
N VAL A 88 -0.49 -7.38 2.04
CA VAL A 88 -1.82 -8.00 1.91
C VAL A 88 -2.59 -7.39 0.74
N LEU A 89 -2.59 -6.05 0.62
CA LEU A 89 -3.23 -5.37 -0.51
C LEU A 89 -2.63 -5.80 -1.86
N CYS A 90 -1.30 -5.88 -1.95
CA CYS A 90 -0.60 -6.29 -3.15
C CYS A 90 -0.92 -7.73 -3.53
N GLU A 91 -0.98 -8.64 -2.56
CA GLU A 91 -1.37 -10.03 -2.79
C GLU A 91 -2.79 -10.10 -3.36
N THR A 92 -3.75 -9.35 -2.81
CA THR A 92 -5.12 -9.26 -3.35
C THR A 92 -5.13 -8.70 -4.78
N LEU A 93 -4.33 -7.66 -5.07
CA LEU A 93 -4.18 -7.10 -6.41
C LEU A 93 -3.66 -8.15 -7.41
N HIS A 94 -2.70 -8.98 -7.02
CA HIS A 94 -2.16 -10.05 -7.87
C HIS A 94 -3.19 -11.14 -8.14
N SER A 95 -3.95 -11.55 -7.12
CA SER A 95 -4.97 -12.59 -7.22
C SER A 95 -6.13 -12.20 -8.14
N SER A 96 -6.38 -10.91 -8.37
CA SER A 96 -7.48 -10.37 -9.21
C SER A 96 -7.26 -10.47 -10.73
N ALA A 97 -6.42 -11.40 -11.21
CA ALA A 97 -6.01 -11.50 -12.62
C ALA A 97 -7.19 -11.61 -13.62
N GLY A 98 -7.05 -10.98 -14.80
CA GLY A 98 -8.00 -11.12 -15.92
C GLY A 98 -8.70 -9.85 -16.38
N SER A 99 -8.46 -8.70 -15.75
CA SER A 99 -9.03 -7.39 -16.15
C SER A 99 -7.97 -6.46 -16.72
N ALA A 100 -8.40 -5.49 -17.55
CA ALA A 100 -7.51 -4.48 -18.14
C ALA A 100 -6.82 -3.65 -17.03
N ARG A 101 -5.57 -3.99 -16.74
CA ARG A 101 -4.70 -3.20 -15.86
C ARG A 101 -4.28 -1.93 -16.58
N ARG A 102 -4.03 -0.88 -15.81
CA ARG A 102 -3.38 0.32 -16.35
C ARG A 102 -1.95 -0.05 -16.77
N PRO A 103 -1.38 0.61 -17.79
CA PRO A 103 0.00 0.34 -18.23
C PRO A 103 1.04 0.43 -17.11
N LEU A 104 0.85 1.34 -16.14
CA LEU A 104 1.70 1.46 -14.95
C LEU A 104 1.52 0.30 -13.96
N GLY A 105 0.34 -0.31 -13.93
CA GLY A 105 -0.02 -1.38 -12.99
C GLY A 105 0.76 -2.66 -13.21
N ASP A 106 1.01 -3.06 -14.46
CA ASP A 106 1.77 -4.28 -14.76
C ASP A 106 3.23 -4.17 -14.30
N GLY A 107 3.89 -3.04 -14.57
CA GLY A 107 5.25 -2.79 -14.11
C GLY A 107 5.36 -2.70 -12.59
N LEU A 108 4.38 -2.09 -11.91
CA LEU A 108 4.34 -2.00 -10.45
C LEU A 108 4.20 -3.38 -9.79
N LEU A 109 3.28 -4.22 -10.29
CA LEU A 109 3.02 -5.53 -9.71
C LEU A 109 4.17 -6.52 -9.94
N ALA A 110 4.93 -6.39 -11.03
CA ALA A 110 6.10 -7.23 -11.29
C ALA A 110 7.24 -7.08 -10.26
N LEU A 111 7.21 -6.03 -9.43
CA LEU A 111 8.23 -5.79 -8.42
C LEU A 111 8.01 -6.66 -7.17
N SER A 112 9.10 -7.06 -6.52
CA SER A 112 9.06 -7.82 -5.28
C SER A 112 8.78 -6.94 -4.06
N CYS A 113 8.32 -7.55 -2.97
CA CYS A 113 8.27 -6.87 -1.67
C CYS A 113 9.70 -6.59 -1.16
N PRO A 114 9.96 -5.42 -0.53
CA PRO A 114 9.04 -4.31 -0.28
C PRO A 114 9.00 -3.22 -1.37
N ASP A 115 9.75 -3.38 -2.46
CA ASP A 115 9.92 -2.33 -3.48
C ASP A 115 8.59 -1.92 -4.12
N ARG A 116 7.70 -2.90 -4.35
CA ARG A 116 6.33 -2.68 -4.83
C ARG A 116 5.48 -1.87 -3.86
N GLU A 117 5.46 -2.23 -2.58
CA GLU A 117 4.66 -1.57 -1.53
C GLU A 117 5.11 -0.11 -1.35
N LEU A 118 6.42 0.13 -1.41
CA LEU A 118 7.01 1.46 -1.35
C LEU A 118 6.61 2.33 -2.55
N LEU A 119 6.62 1.76 -3.75
CA LEU A 119 6.21 2.48 -4.95
C LEU A 119 4.70 2.70 -5.01
N LEU A 120 3.90 1.78 -4.46
CA LEU A 120 2.47 1.98 -4.35
C LEU A 120 2.14 3.16 -3.42
N LEU A 121 2.80 3.26 -2.26
CA LEU A 121 2.70 4.43 -1.38
C LEU A 121 3.07 5.74 -2.10
N ALA A 122 4.15 5.72 -2.88
CA ALA A 122 4.56 6.88 -3.66
C ALA A 122 3.53 7.23 -4.76
N SER A 123 2.99 6.21 -5.44
CA SER A 123 2.04 6.36 -6.55
C SER A 123 0.66 6.84 -6.10
N ALA A 124 0.26 6.53 -4.86
CA ALA A 124 -0.96 7.06 -4.25
C ALA A 124 -0.90 8.60 -4.09
N GLY A 125 0.28 9.21 -4.23
CA GLY A 125 0.47 10.66 -4.33
C GLY A 125 0.31 11.42 -3.01
N ARG A 126 0.13 10.72 -1.88
CA ARG A 126 -0.13 11.31 -0.57
C ARG A 126 1.04 11.26 0.39
N TYR A 127 2.19 10.71 -0.01
CA TYR A 127 3.34 10.51 0.87
C TYR A 127 4.63 10.91 0.17
N SER A 128 5.43 11.74 0.84
CA SER A 128 6.79 12.11 0.42
C SER A 128 7.79 11.01 0.78
N GLN A 129 8.99 11.06 0.20
CA GLN A 129 10.06 10.10 0.49
C GLN A 129 10.42 9.95 1.98
N PRO A 130 10.64 11.04 2.75
CA PRO A 130 10.91 10.90 4.18
C PRO A 130 9.73 10.31 4.96
N GLU A 131 8.50 10.55 4.52
CA GLU A 131 7.30 9.99 5.17
C GLU A 131 7.14 8.51 4.88
N ILE A 132 7.39 8.08 3.64
CA ILE A 132 7.40 6.65 3.29
C ILE A 132 8.48 5.94 4.11
N ALA A 133 9.67 6.53 4.25
CA ALA A 133 10.74 5.96 5.06
C ALA A 133 10.33 5.84 6.54
N ALA A 134 9.70 6.87 7.10
CA ALA A 134 9.20 6.85 8.48
C ALA A 134 8.07 5.83 8.71
N LEU A 135 7.20 5.61 7.71
CA LEU A 135 6.07 4.68 7.79
C LEU A 135 6.46 3.20 7.69
N THR A 136 7.58 2.92 7.04
CA THR A 136 7.94 1.56 6.60
C THR A 136 9.24 1.03 7.18
N GLY A 137 9.96 1.87 7.95
CA GLY A 137 11.30 1.56 8.46
C GLY A 137 12.38 1.44 7.37
N VAL A 138 12.01 1.57 6.09
CA VAL A 138 12.95 1.47 4.97
C VAL A 138 13.68 2.80 4.80
N GLY A 139 15.01 2.77 4.88
CA GLY A 139 15.83 3.97 4.74
C GLY A 139 15.61 4.71 3.41
N GLU A 140 15.53 6.04 3.48
CA GLU A 140 15.35 6.94 2.34
C GLU A 140 16.32 6.71 1.14
N PRO A 141 17.62 6.39 1.36
CA PRO A 141 18.53 6.09 0.25
C PRO A 141 18.09 4.88 -0.59
N ARG A 142 17.49 3.87 0.05
CA ARG A 142 16.96 2.69 -0.62
C ARG A 142 15.72 3.06 -1.44
N LEU A 143 14.79 3.82 -0.84
CA LEU A 143 13.60 4.31 -1.53
C LEU A 143 13.93 5.11 -2.81
N ARG A 144 14.93 6.00 -2.74
CA ARG A 144 15.40 6.76 -3.92
C ARG A 144 15.94 5.87 -5.03
N THR A 145 16.65 4.81 -4.69
CA THR A 145 17.19 3.86 -5.66
C THR A 145 16.07 3.10 -6.34
N ILE A 146 15.11 2.59 -5.56
CA ILE A 146 13.92 1.90 -6.06
C ILE A 146 13.11 2.80 -7.01
N LEU A 147 12.80 4.03 -6.59
CA LEU A 147 12.08 5.00 -7.43
C LEU A 147 12.80 5.27 -8.74
N ARG A 148 14.13 5.43 -8.70
CA ARG A 148 14.94 5.65 -9.91
C ARG A 148 14.88 4.45 -10.84
N ASP A 149 15.04 3.25 -10.31
CA ASP A 149 15.09 2.03 -11.10
C ASP A 149 13.72 1.66 -11.66
N ALA A 150 12.65 1.84 -10.88
CA ALA A 150 11.28 1.70 -11.37
C ALA A 150 10.96 2.71 -12.48
N LEU A 151 11.34 3.98 -12.34
CA LEU A 151 11.17 4.98 -13.40
C LEU A 151 11.98 4.65 -14.65
N ARG A 152 13.17 4.05 -14.51
CA ARG A 152 13.95 3.55 -15.65
C ARG A 152 13.26 2.39 -16.34
N THR A 153 12.73 1.42 -15.58
CA THR A 153 11.97 0.30 -16.13
C THR A 153 10.72 0.78 -16.85
N LEU A 154 9.98 1.74 -16.28
CA LEU A 154 8.80 2.32 -16.92
C LEU A 154 9.15 3.10 -18.20
N ARG A 155 10.28 3.82 -18.23
CA ARG A 155 10.76 4.53 -19.43
C ARG A 155 11.38 3.60 -20.49
N GLY A 156 11.97 2.49 -20.08
CA GLY A 156 12.58 1.49 -20.97
C GLY A 156 11.57 0.47 -21.51
N GLY A 157 10.45 0.26 -20.81
CA GLY A 157 9.34 -0.60 -21.24
C GLY A 157 8.58 -0.08 -22.47
N GLU A 158 8.75 1.19 -22.86
CA GLU A 158 8.22 1.73 -24.12
C GLU A 158 9.04 1.33 -25.37
N LEU A 159 10.19 0.66 -25.23
CA LEU A 159 11.07 0.33 -26.36
C LEU A 159 11.13 -1.16 -26.75
N LEU A 160 10.30 -2.03 -26.17
CA LEU A 160 10.22 -3.45 -26.56
C LEU A 160 8.90 -3.83 -27.24
N THR A 161 8.22 -2.85 -27.85
CA THR A 161 7.14 -3.10 -28.82
C THR A 161 7.34 -2.23 -30.06
N ALA A 162 8.36 -2.56 -30.87
CA ALA A 162 8.45 -2.17 -32.27
C ALA A 162 9.30 -3.18 -33.04
#